data_AF-A0A7S3BS27-F1
#
_entry.id   AF-A0A7S3BS27-F1
#
_cell.length_a   1.000
_cell.length_b   1.000
_cell.length_c   1.000
_cell.angle_alpha   90.00
_cell.angle_beta   90.00
_cell.angle_gamma   90.00
#
_symmetry.space_group_name_H-M   'P 1'
#
loop_
_entity.id
_entity.type
_entity.pdbx_description
1 polymer ?
#
loop_
_entity_poly.entity_id
_entity_poly.type
_entity_poly.pdbx_seq_one_letter_code
_entity_poly.pdbx_strand_id
1 'polypeptide(L)'
;WLEATRRRHFAARGSRAVLRAPPQRIPVCTPAAAMAVTGSRPRLVKAPTLKENQENALKLPEQYRTNDVFMSNFRKLMGSDTQDLVAQLINEGQGHLFMGWLAAGSSDDTDKKHLLLQLKKLDKTSPGGLIGYIQRARKLLAESKAGVNPFEGCTPSVPEGVNLSFGSAEFERYEQMGLAAARDTVFVLVAGGPGGGPGASGVK
;
A
#
# COMPACT_ATOMS: atom_id res chain seq x y z
N TRP A 1 19.67 42.68 9.66
CA TRP A 1 20.57 43.82 9.43
C TRP A 1 20.41 44.77 10.61
N LEU A 2 21.31 44.92 11.57
CA LEU A 2 22.62 44.35 11.88
C LEU A 2 22.72 44.51 13.43
N GLU A 3 23.01 43.47 14.21
CA GLU A 3 24.35 42.89 14.40
C GLU A 3 25.12 43.61 15.52
N ALA A 4 25.82 42.80 16.32
CA ALA A 4 26.80 43.16 17.34
C ALA A 4 26.33 43.28 18.80
N THR A 5 25.97 42.15 19.43
CA THR A 5 26.49 41.88 20.79
C THR A 5 26.55 40.38 21.09
N ARG A 6 27.67 39.97 21.72
CA ARG A 6 27.99 38.66 22.32
C ARG A 6 28.60 37.59 21.40
N ARG A 7 29.82 37.89 20.94
CA ARG A 7 30.92 36.91 20.94
C ARG A 7 31.78 37.12 22.20
N ARG A 8 32.39 36.04 22.70
CA ARG A 8 33.04 35.78 24.02
C ARG A 8 32.02 35.15 25.00
N HIS A 9 32.07 33.87 25.33
CA HIS A 9 33.21 33.03 25.65
C HIS A 9 33.06 31.62 25.07
N PHE A 10 34.04 31.19 24.28
CA PHE A 10 34.32 29.79 24.00
C PHE A 10 35.40 29.38 25.02
N ALA A 11 35.03 28.62 26.03
CA ALA A 11 35.97 27.97 26.94
C ALA A 11 35.36 26.67 27.46
N ALA A 12 35.95 25.57 26.99
CA ALA A 12 36.07 24.26 27.61
C ALA A 12 34.87 23.72 28.41
N ARG A 13 34.24 22.67 27.87
CA ARG A 13 33.75 21.55 28.70
C ARG A 13 33.93 20.25 27.92
N GLY A 14 34.65 19.33 28.55
CA GLY A 14 35.30 18.19 27.93
C GLY A 14 34.35 17.19 27.26
N SER A 15 34.88 16.60 26.19
CA SER A 15 34.33 15.42 25.53
C SER A 15 34.17 14.27 26.53
N ARG A 16 32.95 14.06 27.01
CA ARG A 16 32.53 12.73 27.48
C ARG A 16 32.09 11.96 26.23
N ALA A 17 32.92 11.01 25.81
CA ALA A 17 32.55 10.06 24.78
C ALA A 17 31.28 9.31 25.22
N VAL A 18 30.15 9.66 24.61
CA VAL A 18 28.94 8.84 24.68
C VAL A 18 29.25 7.61 23.84
N LEU A 19 29.41 6.46 24.50
CA LEU A 19 29.43 5.14 23.87
C LEU A 19 28.10 4.97 23.11
N ARG A 20 28.09 5.35 21.83
CA ARG A 20 27.02 4.96 20.91
C ARG A 20 27.09 3.46 20.77
N ALA A 21 26.07 2.76 21.28
CA ALA A 21 25.86 1.37 20.94
C ALA A 21 25.79 1.25 19.40
N PRO A 22 26.50 0.28 18.79
CA PRO A 22 26.43 0.09 17.35
C PRO A 22 25.00 -0.24 16.92
N PRO A 23 24.59 0.17 15.71
CA PRO A 23 23.28 -0.21 15.18
C PRO A 23 23.19 -1.74 15.17
N GLN A 24 22.22 -2.26 15.93
CA GLN A 24 21.89 -3.68 15.91
C GLN A 24 21.56 -4.05 14.46
N ARG A 25 22.41 -4.87 13.85
CA ARG A 25 22.15 -5.40 12.50
C ARG A 25 20.88 -6.22 12.59
N ILE A 26 19.89 -5.86 11.78
CA ILE A 26 18.69 -6.67 11.58
C ILE A 26 19.18 -8.04 11.07
N PRO A 27 18.87 -9.15 11.75
CA PRO A 27 19.29 -10.47 11.30
C PRO A 27 18.68 -10.79 9.95
N VAL A 28 19.53 -11.18 9.00
CA VAL A 28 19.13 -11.65 7.67
C VAL A 28 18.54 -13.05 7.82
N CYS A 29 17.27 -13.25 7.41
CA CYS A 29 16.57 -14.54 7.52
C CYS A 29 17.36 -15.65 6.78
N THR A 30 17.55 -16.79 7.44
CA THR A 30 18.05 -18.05 6.84
C THR A 30 16.95 -19.10 6.93
N PRO A 31 16.70 -19.91 5.89
CA PRO A 31 15.56 -20.81 5.86
C PRO A 31 15.78 -22.04 6.75
N ALA A 32 14.81 -22.31 7.64
CA ALA A 32 14.67 -23.57 8.36
C ALA A 32 13.37 -24.28 7.94
N ALA A 33 13.44 -25.61 7.89
CA ALA A 33 12.49 -26.51 7.23
C ALA A 33 11.03 -26.40 7.69
N ALA A 34 10.14 -26.59 6.71
CA ALA A 34 8.69 -26.46 6.82
C ALA A 34 8.03 -27.44 7.80
N MET A 35 7.08 -26.95 8.59
CA MET A 35 6.03 -27.77 9.22
C MET A 35 4.65 -27.26 8.77
N ALA A 36 3.81 -28.20 8.33
CA ALA A 36 2.47 -27.94 7.81
C ALA A 36 1.49 -27.60 8.95
N VAL A 37 0.78 -26.47 8.82
CA VAL A 37 -0.33 -26.09 9.72
C VAL A 37 -1.66 -26.45 9.07
N THR A 38 -2.35 -27.43 9.67
CA THR A 38 -3.70 -27.85 9.32
C THR A 38 -4.73 -27.02 10.08
N GLY A 39 -5.41 -26.10 9.39
CA GLY A 39 -6.54 -25.34 9.93
C GLY A 39 -7.65 -25.19 8.89
N SER A 40 -8.89 -25.52 9.28
CA SER A 40 -10.07 -25.49 8.40
C SER A 40 -10.39 -24.07 7.93
N ARG A 41 -10.35 -23.86 6.61
CA ARG A 41 -10.63 -22.58 5.94
C ARG A 41 -12.14 -22.28 5.96
N PRO A 42 -12.56 -21.03 6.23
CA PRO A 42 -13.93 -20.61 6.01
C PRO A 42 -14.29 -20.72 4.51
N ARG A 43 -15.53 -21.14 4.22
CA ARG A 43 -16.04 -21.36 2.87
C ARG A 43 -16.18 -20.03 2.13
N LEU A 44 -15.13 -19.64 1.42
CA LEU A 44 -15.15 -18.57 0.42
C LEU A 44 -16.23 -18.87 -0.62
N VAL A 45 -17.08 -17.87 -0.90
CA VAL A 45 -17.91 -17.84 -2.11
C VAL A 45 -16.97 -18.09 -3.29
N LYS A 46 -17.32 -19.06 -4.14
CA LYS A 46 -16.43 -19.59 -5.19
C LYS A 46 -16.09 -18.45 -6.14
N ALA A 47 -14.88 -17.89 -6.02
CA ALA A 47 -14.38 -16.90 -6.96
C ALA A 47 -14.34 -17.55 -8.36
N PRO A 48 -14.75 -16.84 -9.43
CA PRO A 48 -14.69 -17.38 -10.77
C PRO A 48 -13.26 -17.82 -11.08
N THR A 49 -13.16 -19.01 -11.65
CA THR A 49 -11.89 -19.63 -11.99
C THR A 49 -11.15 -18.79 -13.04
N LEU A 50 -9.82 -18.90 -13.10
CA LEU A 50 -9.03 -18.26 -14.17
C LEU A 50 -9.57 -18.61 -15.56
N LYS A 51 -10.07 -19.84 -15.73
CA LYS A 51 -10.73 -20.28 -16.97
C LYS A 51 -12.04 -19.53 -17.20
N GLU A 52 -12.91 -19.37 -16.20
CA GLU A 52 -14.12 -18.54 -16.33
C GLU A 52 -13.81 -17.07 -16.60
N ASN A 53 -12.77 -16.51 -15.99
CA ASN A 53 -12.35 -15.13 -16.26
C ASN A 53 -11.76 -14.96 -17.66
N GLN A 54 -11.00 -15.95 -18.15
CA GLN A 54 -10.48 -15.99 -19.52
C GLN A 54 -11.60 -16.22 -20.54
N GLU A 55 -12.55 -17.12 -20.25
CA GLU A 55 -13.73 -17.38 -21.08
C GLU A 55 -14.67 -16.17 -21.11
N ASN A 56 -14.84 -15.47 -19.99
CA ASN A 56 -15.62 -14.22 -19.95
C ASN A 56 -14.91 -13.06 -20.66
N ALA A 57 -13.57 -13.02 -20.64
CA ALA A 57 -12.79 -12.12 -21.50
C ALA A 57 -12.91 -12.50 -22.99
N LEU A 58 -13.05 -13.79 -23.32
CA LEU A 58 -13.33 -14.27 -24.67
C LEU A 58 -14.77 -13.98 -25.13
N LYS A 59 -15.73 -13.86 -24.21
CA LYS A 59 -17.13 -13.49 -24.50
C LYS A 59 -17.34 -12.01 -24.77
N LEU A 60 -16.31 -11.17 -24.67
CA LEU A 60 -16.39 -9.79 -25.15
C LEU A 60 -16.72 -9.82 -26.65
N PRO A 61 -17.83 -9.17 -27.09
CA PRO A 61 -18.15 -9.09 -28.50
C PRO A 61 -16.96 -8.57 -29.29
N GLU A 62 -16.69 -9.14 -30.47
CA GLU A 62 -15.48 -8.89 -31.25
C GLU A 62 -15.24 -7.40 -31.56
N GLN A 63 -16.32 -6.61 -31.62
CA GLN A 63 -16.32 -5.15 -31.74
C GLN A 63 -15.66 -4.38 -30.57
N TYR A 64 -15.44 -5.04 -29.42
CA TYR A 64 -14.73 -4.49 -28.26
C TYR A 64 -13.31 -5.07 -28.11
N ARG A 65 -12.91 -5.96 -29.03
CA ARG A 65 -11.58 -6.59 -29.05
C ARG A 65 -10.59 -5.78 -29.89
N THR A 66 -11.08 -4.94 -30.82
CA THR A 66 -10.26 -4.03 -31.63
C THR A 66 -10.21 -2.64 -31.01
N ASN A 67 -9.00 -2.24 -30.58
CA ASN A 67 -8.72 -0.92 -30.00
C ASN A 67 -9.18 0.24 -30.90
N ASP A 68 -9.20 0.09 -32.22
CA ASP A 68 -9.41 1.21 -33.14
C ASP A 68 -10.85 1.74 -33.21
N VAL A 69 -11.85 0.86 -33.33
CA VAL A 69 -13.27 1.31 -33.39
C VAL A 69 -13.70 1.84 -32.03
N PHE A 70 -13.28 1.15 -30.97
CA PHE A 70 -13.55 1.56 -29.60
C PHE A 70 -12.98 2.95 -29.28
N MET A 71 -11.71 3.19 -29.58
CA MET A 71 -11.05 4.46 -29.26
C MET A 71 -11.54 5.61 -30.14
N SER A 72 -11.85 5.36 -31.41
CA SER A 72 -12.26 6.42 -32.37
C SER A 72 -13.52 7.18 -31.94
N ASN A 73 -14.47 6.54 -31.27
CA ASN A 73 -15.73 7.16 -30.83
C ASN A 73 -15.57 8.10 -29.62
N PHE A 74 -14.48 7.97 -28.85
CA PHE A 74 -14.28 8.67 -27.57
C PHE A 74 -13.02 9.52 -27.50
N ARG A 75 -12.14 9.44 -28.51
CA ARG A 75 -10.93 10.27 -28.59
C ARG A 75 -11.20 11.76 -28.40
N LYS A 76 -12.35 12.26 -28.88
CA LYS A 76 -12.76 13.67 -28.72
C LYS A 76 -13.04 14.08 -27.27
N LEU A 77 -13.31 13.12 -26.39
CA LEU A 77 -13.57 13.36 -24.96
C LEU A 77 -12.30 13.36 -24.10
N MET A 78 -11.14 13.00 -24.67
CA MET A 78 -9.92 12.68 -23.93
C MET A 78 -8.67 13.36 -24.51
N GLY A 79 -7.78 13.87 -23.66
CA GLY A 79 -6.42 14.25 -24.05
C GLY A 79 -5.53 13.03 -24.33
N SER A 80 -4.38 13.24 -24.99
CA SER A 80 -3.44 12.18 -25.40
C SER A 80 -3.06 11.24 -24.26
N ASP A 81 -2.65 11.78 -23.10
CA ASP A 81 -2.20 10.95 -21.97
C ASP A 81 -3.31 10.02 -21.47
N THR A 82 -4.55 10.48 -21.49
CA THR A 82 -5.71 9.69 -21.06
C THR A 82 -6.01 8.59 -22.07
N GLN A 83 -5.83 8.87 -23.37
CA GLN A 83 -6.00 7.86 -24.42
C GLN A 83 -4.99 6.72 -24.25
N ASP A 84 -3.74 7.05 -23.95
CA ASP A 84 -2.69 6.05 -23.70
C ASP A 84 -2.99 5.20 -22.47
N LEU A 85 -3.45 5.82 -21.39
CA LEU A 85 -3.86 5.10 -20.17
C LEU A 85 -5.03 4.14 -20.45
N VAL A 86 -6.05 4.60 -21.19
CA VAL A 86 -7.21 3.77 -21.56
C VAL A 86 -6.77 2.59 -22.44
N ALA A 87 -5.91 2.82 -23.43
CA ALA A 87 -5.37 1.75 -24.27
C ALA A 87 -4.60 0.71 -23.43
N GLN A 88 -3.77 1.15 -22.49
CA GLN A 88 -3.07 0.25 -21.58
C GLN A 88 -4.03 -0.54 -20.67
N LEU A 89 -5.08 0.10 -20.15
CA LEU A 89 -6.11 -0.58 -19.35
C LEU A 89 -6.86 -1.64 -20.16
N ILE A 90 -7.19 -1.36 -21.42
CA ILE A 90 -7.81 -2.33 -22.33
C ILE A 90 -6.86 -3.52 -22.56
N ASN A 91 -5.58 -3.25 -22.83
CA ASN A 91 -4.56 -4.29 -22.99
C ASN A 91 -4.39 -5.13 -21.71
N GLU A 92 -4.59 -4.54 -20.53
CA GLU A 92 -4.65 -5.24 -19.25
C GLU A 92 -6.02 -5.89 -18.96
N GLY A 93 -6.89 -6.03 -19.96
CA GLY A 93 -8.18 -6.73 -19.84
C GLY A 93 -9.27 -5.95 -19.09
N GLN A 94 -9.09 -4.64 -18.88
CA GLN A 94 -10.06 -3.76 -18.22
C GLN A 94 -11.04 -3.09 -19.21
N GLY A 95 -11.21 -3.65 -20.41
CA GLY A 95 -12.12 -3.10 -21.42
C GLY A 95 -13.58 -2.99 -20.97
N HIS A 96 -13.99 -3.82 -20.00
CA HIS A 96 -15.34 -3.77 -19.42
C HIS A 96 -15.71 -2.43 -18.78
N LEU A 97 -14.72 -1.64 -18.32
CA LEU A 97 -14.95 -0.30 -17.76
C LEU A 97 -15.54 0.69 -18.78
N PHE A 98 -15.32 0.41 -20.06
CA PHE A 98 -15.69 1.32 -21.15
C PHE A 98 -16.72 0.69 -22.11
N MET A 99 -17.18 -0.53 -21.82
CA MET A 99 -18.22 -1.18 -22.61
C MET A 99 -19.53 -0.37 -22.58
N GLY A 100 -20.21 -0.33 -23.72
CA GLY A 100 -21.52 0.33 -23.84
C GLY A 100 -21.46 1.86 -23.85
N TRP A 101 -20.27 2.47 -23.87
CA TRP A 101 -20.16 3.91 -24.06
C TRP A 101 -20.71 4.28 -25.45
N LEU A 102 -21.63 5.25 -25.50
CA LEU A 102 -22.18 5.84 -26.74
C LEU A 102 -21.30 6.98 -27.27
N ALA A 103 -21.20 7.17 -28.58
CA ALA A 103 -20.32 8.19 -29.18
C ALA A 103 -20.45 9.60 -28.54
N ALA A 104 -19.36 10.37 -28.59
CA ALA A 104 -19.30 11.72 -28.01
C ALA A 104 -20.47 12.61 -28.48
N GLY A 105 -21.01 13.41 -27.56
CA GLY A 105 -22.22 14.21 -27.76
C GLY A 105 -23.48 13.62 -27.11
N SER A 106 -23.36 12.57 -26.31
CA SER A 106 -24.45 11.96 -25.56
C SER A 106 -24.57 12.54 -24.14
N SER A 107 -25.71 12.31 -23.48
CA SER A 107 -26.04 12.89 -22.17
C SER A 107 -25.15 12.42 -21.01
N ASP A 108 -24.41 11.32 -21.19
CA ASP A 108 -23.53 10.67 -20.21
C ASP A 108 -22.05 11.13 -20.31
N ASP A 109 -21.73 12.08 -21.19
CA ASP A 109 -20.36 12.56 -21.39
C ASP A 109 -19.72 13.17 -20.13
N THR A 110 -20.53 13.74 -19.24
CA THR A 110 -20.07 14.26 -17.94
C THR A 110 -19.55 13.14 -17.04
N ASP A 111 -20.29 12.04 -16.93
CA ASP A 111 -19.92 10.90 -16.09
C ASP A 111 -18.70 10.16 -16.64
N LYS A 112 -18.62 10.02 -17.98
CA LYS A 112 -17.44 9.49 -18.67
C LYS A 112 -16.19 10.32 -18.32
N LYS A 113 -16.26 11.65 -18.41
CA LYS A 113 -15.16 12.54 -18.03
C LYS A 113 -14.78 12.39 -16.56
N HIS A 114 -15.76 12.26 -15.67
CA HIS A 114 -15.52 12.05 -14.25
C HIS A 114 -14.75 10.76 -13.98
N LEU A 115 -15.16 9.64 -14.59
CA LEU A 115 -14.44 8.38 -14.46
C LEU A 115 -13.00 8.51 -14.97
N LEU A 116 -12.79 9.14 -16.12
CA LEU A 116 -11.46 9.32 -16.70
C LEU A 116 -10.55 10.19 -15.80
N LEU A 117 -11.11 11.22 -15.17
CA LEU A 117 -10.39 12.02 -14.18
C LEU A 117 -10.00 11.19 -12.94
N GLN A 118 -10.91 10.33 -12.47
CA GLN A 118 -10.61 9.42 -11.37
C GLN A 118 -9.51 8.43 -11.72
N LEU A 119 -9.56 7.83 -12.92
CA LEU A 119 -8.51 6.94 -13.42
C LEU A 119 -7.16 7.66 -13.49
N LYS A 120 -7.11 8.87 -14.06
CA LYS A 120 -5.88 9.67 -14.13
C LYS A 120 -5.34 10.03 -12.75
N LYS A 121 -6.21 10.33 -11.79
CA LYS A 121 -5.82 10.60 -10.40
C LYS A 121 -5.23 9.35 -9.74
N LEU A 122 -5.91 8.22 -9.87
CA LEU A 122 -5.48 6.95 -9.29
C LEU A 122 -4.16 6.46 -9.88
N ASP A 123 -3.98 6.61 -11.20
CA ASP A 123 -2.74 6.26 -11.88
C ASP A 123 -1.55 7.06 -11.31
N LYS A 124 -1.74 8.36 -11.05
CA LYS A 124 -0.70 9.20 -10.45
C LYS A 124 -0.40 8.88 -8.98
N THR A 125 -1.41 8.50 -8.19
CA THR A 125 -1.23 8.25 -6.74
C THR A 125 -0.79 6.83 -6.44
N SER A 126 -0.98 5.89 -7.37
CA SER A 126 -0.63 4.49 -7.19
C SER A 126 0.85 4.27 -7.54
N PRO A 127 1.66 3.68 -6.65
CA PRO A 127 3.04 3.34 -6.99
C PRO A 127 3.11 2.46 -8.26
N GLY A 128 3.80 2.92 -9.30
CA GLY A 128 3.87 2.23 -10.59
C GLY A 128 2.58 2.25 -11.42
N GLY A 129 1.66 3.18 -11.15
CA GLY A 129 0.43 3.36 -11.92
C GLY A 129 -0.63 2.30 -11.69
N LEU A 130 -1.76 2.46 -12.38
CA LEU A 130 -2.86 1.49 -12.40
C LEU A 130 -2.43 0.18 -13.05
N ILE A 131 -1.60 0.24 -14.09
CA ILE A 131 -1.06 -0.94 -14.78
C ILE A 131 -0.21 -1.78 -13.82
N GLY A 132 0.73 -1.13 -13.11
CA GLY A 132 1.53 -1.81 -12.09
C GLY A 132 0.67 -2.35 -10.94
N TYR A 133 -0.40 -1.65 -10.56
CA TYR A 133 -1.35 -2.14 -9.57
C TYR A 133 -2.03 -3.44 -10.01
N ILE A 134 -2.56 -3.50 -11.24
CA ILE A 134 -3.22 -4.69 -11.80
C ILE A 134 -2.25 -5.87 -11.86
N GLN A 135 -1.03 -5.64 -12.36
CA GLN A 135 -0.01 -6.67 -12.49
C GLN A 135 0.42 -7.23 -11.13
N ARG A 136 0.63 -6.36 -10.13
CA ARG A 136 0.92 -6.80 -8.75
C ARG A 136 -0.24 -7.57 -8.15
N ALA A 137 -1.47 -7.10 -8.34
CA ALA A 137 -2.65 -7.81 -7.84
C ALA A 137 -2.75 -9.22 -8.43
N ARG A 138 -2.53 -9.39 -9.75
CA ARG A 138 -2.48 -10.73 -10.38
C ARG A 138 -1.41 -11.63 -9.78
N LYS A 139 -0.21 -11.08 -9.57
CA LYS A 139 0.90 -11.80 -8.93
C LYS A 139 0.51 -12.25 -7.52
N LEU A 140 0.03 -11.34 -6.68
CA LEU A 140 -0.38 -11.63 -5.30
C LEU A 140 -1.49 -12.68 -5.22
N LEU A 141 -2.47 -12.62 -6.14
CA LEU A 141 -3.54 -13.62 -6.23
C LEU A 141 -3.00 -14.99 -6.66
N ALA A 142 -2.07 -15.04 -7.61
CA ALA A 142 -1.43 -16.29 -8.04
C ALA A 142 -0.57 -16.91 -6.92
N GLU A 143 0.23 -16.10 -6.23
CA GLU A 143 1.06 -16.52 -5.09
C GLU A 143 0.21 -17.00 -3.92
N SER A 144 -0.87 -16.28 -3.59
CA SER A 144 -1.84 -16.68 -2.57
C SER A 144 -2.48 -18.03 -2.91
N LYS A 145 -2.87 -18.24 -4.17
CA LYS A 145 -3.39 -19.52 -4.64
C LYS A 145 -2.37 -20.65 -4.55
N ALA A 146 -1.10 -20.36 -4.84
CA ALA A 146 0.01 -21.30 -4.74
C ALA A 146 0.46 -21.55 -3.29
N GLY A 147 -0.07 -20.80 -2.31
CA GLY A 147 0.31 -20.93 -0.90
C GLY A 147 1.71 -20.38 -0.59
N VAL A 148 2.25 -19.51 -1.44
CA VAL A 148 3.56 -18.89 -1.22
C VAL A 148 3.49 -17.99 0.02
N ASN A 149 4.31 -18.29 1.03
CA ASN A 149 4.44 -17.46 2.21
C ASN A 149 5.68 -16.57 2.09
N PRO A 150 5.55 -15.24 1.95
CA PRO A 150 6.71 -14.35 1.84
C PRO A 150 7.56 -14.29 3.13
N PHE A 151 7.04 -14.80 4.25
CA PHE A 151 7.73 -14.86 5.54
C PHE A 151 8.25 -16.25 5.89
N GLU A 152 8.26 -17.18 4.94
CA GLU A 152 8.83 -18.50 5.17
C GLU A 152 10.30 -18.39 5.59
N GLY A 153 10.67 -19.06 6.69
CA GLY A 153 11.99 -18.96 7.30
C GLY A 153 12.21 -17.75 8.22
N CYS A 154 11.22 -16.88 8.41
CA CYS A 154 11.28 -15.81 9.39
C CYS A 154 10.44 -16.18 10.63
N THR A 155 11.09 -16.24 11.80
CA THR A 155 10.44 -16.55 13.08
C THR A 155 10.32 -15.25 13.88
N PRO A 156 9.11 -14.78 14.22
CA PRO A 156 8.96 -13.65 15.12
C PRO A 156 9.42 -14.05 16.53
N SER A 157 10.26 -13.23 17.16
CA SER A 157 10.62 -13.37 18.57
C SER A 157 10.01 -12.23 19.36
N VAL A 158 9.28 -12.56 20.44
CA VAL A 158 8.84 -11.56 21.42
C VAL A 158 9.95 -11.48 22.48
N PRO A 159 10.57 -10.31 22.72
CA PRO A 159 11.50 -10.14 23.81
C PRO A 159 10.79 -10.37 25.14
N GLU A 160 11.46 -10.99 26.11
CA GLU A 160 10.92 -11.09 27.47
C GLU A 160 10.77 -9.69 28.07
N GLY A 161 9.54 -9.35 28.44
CA GLY A 161 9.25 -8.15 29.21
C GLY A 161 9.47 -8.41 30.68
N VAL A 162 9.97 -7.40 31.39
CA VAL A 162 10.06 -7.41 32.86
C VAL A 162 9.00 -6.48 33.43
N ASN A 163 8.35 -6.89 34.53
CA ASN A 163 7.48 -6.01 35.28
C ASN A 163 8.31 -5.25 36.31
N LEU A 164 8.38 -3.93 36.19
CA LEU A 164 9.17 -3.08 37.07
C LEU A 164 8.27 -2.52 38.17
N SER A 165 8.67 -2.70 39.42
CA SER A 165 7.99 -2.06 40.54
C SER A 165 8.17 -0.54 40.45
N PHE A 166 7.07 0.19 40.53
CA PHE A 166 7.08 1.65 40.52
C PHE A 166 7.97 2.21 41.65
N GLY A 167 8.81 3.21 41.32
CA GLY A 167 9.76 3.80 42.25
C GLY A 167 10.98 2.94 42.58
N SER A 168 11.17 1.80 41.93
CA SER A 168 12.42 1.05 42.03
C SER A 168 13.54 1.74 41.24
N ALA A 169 14.80 1.49 41.63
CA ALA A 169 15.96 2.01 40.91
C ALA A 169 15.99 1.57 39.43
N GLU A 170 15.48 0.38 39.12
CA GLU A 170 15.36 -0.10 37.75
C GLU A 170 14.27 0.64 36.98
N PHE A 171 13.12 0.90 37.59
CA PHE A 171 12.05 1.73 37.02
C PHE A 171 12.57 3.12 36.64
N GLU A 172 13.21 3.82 37.57
CA GLU A 172 13.77 5.16 37.33
C GLU A 172 14.83 5.15 36.21
N ARG A 173 15.69 4.12 36.20
CA ARG A 173 16.71 3.96 35.16
C ARG A 173 16.08 3.82 33.77
N TYR A 174 15.10 2.95 33.62
CA TYR A 174 14.46 2.71 32.33
C TYR A 174 13.56 3.89 31.90
N GLU A 175 12.91 4.58 32.85
CA GLU A 175 12.13 5.79 32.58
C GLU A 175 13.01 6.92 32.05
N GLN A 176 14.18 7.17 32.65
CA GLN A 176 15.13 8.17 32.17
C GLN A 176 15.67 7.83 30.77
N MET A 177 15.98 6.55 30.51
CA MET A 177 16.40 6.09 29.18
C MET A 177 15.27 6.27 28.16
N GLY A 178 14.03 5.93 28.52
CA GLY A 178 12.85 6.12 27.68
C GLY A 178 12.60 7.59 27.37
N LEU A 179 12.70 8.48 28.35
CA LEU A 179 12.53 9.92 28.17
C LEU A 179 13.61 10.52 27.27
N ALA A 180 14.85 10.06 27.39
CA ALA A 180 15.93 10.47 26.50
C ALA A 180 15.65 10.02 25.06
N ALA A 181 15.21 8.78 24.86
CA ALA A 181 14.87 8.26 23.53
C ALA A 181 13.61 8.92 22.93
N ALA A 182 12.63 9.26 23.75
CA ALA A 182 11.38 9.90 23.34
C ALA A 182 11.61 11.26 22.67
N ARG A 183 12.70 11.97 23.01
CA ARG A 183 13.07 13.25 22.37
C ARG A 183 13.31 13.12 20.87
N ASP A 184 13.80 11.97 20.42
CA ASP A 184 14.10 11.67 19.03
C ASP A 184 13.09 10.68 18.41
N THR A 185 11.92 10.52 19.04
CA THR A 185 10.89 9.55 18.62
C THR A 185 9.71 10.25 17.93
N VAL A 186 9.26 9.71 16.80
CA VAL A 186 8.03 10.12 16.12
C VAL A 186 6.93 9.12 16.45
N PHE A 187 5.81 9.61 16.96
CA PHE A 187 4.62 8.82 17.21
C PHE A 187 3.69 8.90 16.00
N VAL A 188 3.32 7.73 15.45
CA VAL A 188 2.38 7.63 14.33
C VAL A 188 1.12 6.93 14.82
N LEU A 189 -0.01 7.64 14.80
CA LEU A 189 -1.32 7.08 15.10
C LEU A 189 -2.04 6.70 13.80
N VAL A 190 -2.27 5.41 13.60
CA VAL A 190 -3.03 4.91 12.44
C VAL A 190 -4.51 4.80 12.82
N ALA A 191 -5.31 5.82 12.46
CA ALA A 191 -6.74 5.94 12.83
C ALA A 191 -7.69 5.88 11.61
N GLY A 192 -7.32 5.17 10.53
CA GLY A 192 -8.04 5.19 9.25
C GLY A 192 -9.23 4.23 9.10
N GLY A 193 -9.60 3.48 10.14
CA GLY A 193 -10.62 2.43 10.03
C GLY A 193 -12.00 2.89 10.49
N PRO A 194 -13.07 2.78 9.67
CA PRO A 194 -14.43 2.92 10.19
C PRO A 194 -14.67 1.83 11.25
N GLY A 195 -15.22 2.21 12.39
CA GLY A 195 -15.54 1.30 13.49
C GLY A 195 -16.71 0.38 13.15
N GLY A 196 -16.56 -0.52 12.17
CA GLY A 196 -17.63 -1.37 11.62
C GLY A 196 -18.19 -2.45 12.56
N GLY A 197 -18.08 -2.29 13.87
CA GLY A 197 -18.88 -3.07 14.81
C GLY A 197 -20.32 -2.55 14.84
N PRO A 198 -21.34 -3.42 14.95
CA PRO A 198 -22.73 -2.98 15.03
C PRO A 198 -22.90 -2.10 16.27
N GLY A 199 -23.14 -0.80 16.06
CA GLY A 199 -23.42 0.18 17.13
C GLY A 199 -22.47 1.38 17.23
N ALA A 200 -21.33 1.39 16.52
CA ALA A 200 -20.41 2.52 16.54
C ALA A 200 -20.45 3.29 15.21
N SER A 201 -21.24 4.37 15.14
CA SER A 201 -21.25 5.31 14.00
C SER A 201 -20.16 6.38 14.17
N GLY A 202 -18.89 5.98 14.37
CA GLY A 202 -17.79 6.90 14.65
C GLY A 202 -16.40 6.36 14.29
N VAL A 203 -15.40 7.25 14.32
CA VAL A 203 -13.97 6.92 14.20
C VAL A 203 -13.51 6.26 15.51
N LYS A 204 -12.64 5.25 15.42
CA LYS A 204 -12.09 4.49 16.56
C LYS A 204 -10.94 5.23 17.27
#